data_AF-A0A841GC14-F1
#
_entry.id   AF-A0A841GC14-F1
#
_cell.length_a   1.000
_cell.length_b   1.000
_cell.length_c   1.000
_cell.angle_alpha   90.00
_cell.angle_beta   90.00
_cell.angle_gamma   90.00
#
_symmetry.space_group_name_H-M   'P 1'
#
loop_
_entity.id
_entity.type
_entity.pdbx_description
1 polymer ?
#
loop_
_entity_poly.entity_id
_entity_poly.type
_entity_poly.pdbx_seq_one_letter_code
_entity_poly.pdbx_strand_id
1 'polypeptide(L)' 'MQTNEEVLLGIIENSSGDFDCSTLTHALLVKTNYRGDYRYILSESEEYCEKLCEIGIISKSNKNGTTFIYNGK' A
#
# COMPACT_ATOMS: atom_id res chain seq x y z
N MET A 1 -3.17 -9.58 -17.05
CA MET A 1 -4.09 -9.27 -15.94
C MET A 1 -3.21 -8.71 -14.84
N GLN A 2 -3.44 -7.49 -14.35
CA GLN A 2 -2.59 -6.92 -13.30
C GLN A 2 -2.90 -7.56 -11.95
N THR A 3 -1.88 -7.81 -11.13
CA THR A 3 -2.04 -8.34 -9.76
C THR A 3 -2.38 -7.22 -8.77
N ASN A 4 -2.90 -7.57 -7.60
CA ASN A 4 -3.14 -6.59 -6.53
C ASN A 4 -1.85 -5.86 -6.12
N GLU A 5 -0.71 -6.57 -6.09
CA GLU A 5 0.60 -5.99 -5.79
C GLU A 5 1.03 -4.97 -6.85
N GLU A 6 0.85 -5.26 -8.15
CA GLU A 6 1.17 -4.32 -9.23
C GLU A 6 0.28 -3.06 -9.17
N VAL A 7 -1.00 -3.23 -8.83
CA VAL A 7 -1.93 -2.11 -8.66
C VAL A 7 -1.56 -1.28 -7.43
N LEU A 8 -1.23 -1.93 -6.31
CA LEU A 8 -0.78 -1.28 -5.08
C LEU A 8 0.50 -0.48 -5.31
N LEU A 9 1.50 -1.07 -5.95
CA LEU A 9 2.74 -0.37 -6.29
C LEU A 9 2.45 0.86 -7.15
N GLY A 10 1.61 0.72 -8.18
CA GLY A 10 1.21 1.87 -9.00
C GLY A 10 0.43 2.96 -8.25
N ILE A 11 -0.27 2.62 -7.16
CA ILE A 11 -0.90 3.63 -6.28
C ILE A 11 0.17 4.31 -5.43
N ILE A 12 1.08 3.55 -4.84
CA ILE A 12 2.19 4.04 -3.99
C ILE A 12 3.09 4.99 -4.76
N GLU A 13 3.50 4.63 -5.98
CA GLU A 13 4.36 5.44 -6.85
C GLU A 13 3.73 6.79 -7.24
N ASN A 14 2.40 6.89 -7.22
CA ASN A 14 1.65 8.11 -7.51
C ASN A 14 1.15 8.83 -6.25
N SER A 15 1.45 8.30 -5.05
CA SER A 15 1.06 8.93 -3.80
C SER A 15 1.97 10.12 -3.49
N SER A 16 1.38 11.20 -2.95
CA SER A 16 2.11 12.39 -2.54
C SER A 16 2.08 12.49 -1.00
N GLY A 17 3.20 12.18 -0.35
CA GLY A 17 3.34 12.26 1.10
C GLY A 17 3.10 10.93 1.84
N ASP A 18 2.89 11.01 3.15
CA ASP A 18 2.69 9.86 4.03
C ASP A 18 1.36 9.16 3.73
N PHE A 19 1.36 7.83 3.68
CA PHE A 19 0.16 7.00 3.56
C PHE A 19 0.19 5.86 4.58
N ASP A 20 -0.98 5.33 4.93
CA ASP A 20 -1.09 4.07 5.68
C ASP A 20 -1.63 2.95 4.77
N CYS A 21 -1.42 1.70 5.18
CA CYS A 21 -1.87 0.56 4.38
C CYS A 21 -3.39 0.48 4.26
N SER A 22 -4.16 1.07 5.20
CA SER A 22 -5.63 1.11 5.10
C SER A 22 -6.12 2.02 3.97
N THR A 23 -5.45 3.16 3.79
CA THR A 23 -5.68 4.12 2.71
C THR A 23 -5.32 3.50 1.36
N LEU A 24 -4.19 2.80 1.28
CA LEU A 24 -3.80 2.04 0.10
C LEU A 24 -4.80 0.92 -0.23
N THR A 25 -5.22 0.16 0.78
CA THR A 25 -6.22 -0.91 0.65
C THR A 25 -7.51 -0.35 0.06
N HIS A 26 -8.00 0.78 0.59
CA HIS A 26 -9.20 1.42 0.07
C HIS A 26 -9.05 1.85 -1.41
N ALA A 27 -7.91 2.44 -1.77
CA ALA A 27 -7.63 2.82 -3.15
C ALA A 27 -7.57 1.59 -4.09
N LEU A 28 -6.96 0.48 -3.64
CA LEU A 28 -6.93 -0.79 -4.37
C LEU A 28 -8.35 -1.32 -4.62
N LEU A 29 -9.20 -1.32 -3.59
CA LEU A 29 -10.58 -1.80 -3.69
C LEU A 29 -11.38 -1.03 -4.74
N VAL A 30 -11.26 0.30 -4.73
CA VAL A 30 -11.92 1.17 -5.72
C VAL A 30 -11.39 0.90 -7.12
N LYS A 31 -10.06 0.79 -7.28
CA LYS A 31 -9.41 0.63 -8.59
C LYS A 31 -9.67 -0.74 -9.23
N THR A 32 -9.82 -1.78 -8.43
CA THR A 32 -10.11 -3.15 -8.88
C THR A 32 -11.60 -3.49 -8.87
N ASN A 33 -12.47 -2.58 -8.39
CA ASN A 33 -13.90 -2.82 -8.14
C ASN A 33 -14.13 -4.11 -7.32
N TYR A 34 -13.29 -4.33 -6.31
CA TYR A 34 -13.34 -5.53 -5.48
C TYR A 34 -14.58 -5.53 -4.58
N ARG A 35 -15.21 -6.71 -4.45
CA ARG A 35 -16.46 -6.92 -3.69
C ARG A 35 -16.35 -7.99 -2.59
N GLY A 36 -15.13 -8.46 -2.30
CA GLY A 36 -14.89 -9.48 -1.27
C GLY A 36 -14.63 -8.91 0.12
N ASP A 37 -13.93 -9.69 0.94
CA ASP A 37 -13.66 -9.33 2.34
C ASP A 37 -12.56 -8.27 2.46
N TYR A 38 -12.92 -7.11 3.02
CA TYR A 38 -11.99 -6.02 3.32
C TYR A 38 -10.84 -6.47 4.24
N ARG A 39 -11.11 -7.30 5.24
CA ARG A 39 -10.07 -7.73 6.20
C ARG A 39 -9.01 -8.59 5.53
N TYR A 40 -9.41 -9.42 4.57
CA TYR A 40 -8.49 -10.22 3.79
C TYR A 40 -7.56 -9.32 2.96
N ILE A 41 -8.12 -8.37 2.20
CA ILE A 41 -7.34 -7.46 1.35
C ILE A 41 -6.47 -6.50 2.17
N LEU A 42 -6.95 -6.06 3.34
CA LEU A 42 -6.15 -5.27 4.27
C LEU A 42 -4.91 -6.04 4.74
N SER A 43 -5.08 -7.30 5.16
CA SER A 43 -3.96 -8.13 5.60
C SER A 43 -2.93 -8.36 4.48
N GLU A 44 -3.38 -8.61 3.25
CA GLU A 44 -2.47 -8.72 2.09
C GLU A 44 -1.73 -7.40 1.82
N SER A 45 -2.43 -6.27 1.93
CA SER A 45 -1.83 -4.95 1.70
C SER A 45 -0.80 -4.59 2.78
N GLU A 46 -1.06 -4.94 4.05
CA GLU A 46 -0.11 -4.76 5.16
C GLU A 46 1.16 -5.61 4.97
N GLU A 47 1.01 -6.90 4.60
CA GLU A 47 2.15 -7.76 4.30
C GLU A 47 2.98 -7.20 3.13
N TYR A 48 2.31 -6.68 2.10
CA TYR A 48 2.98 -6.06 0.97
C TYR A 48 3.72 -4.77 1.35
N CYS A 49 3.11 -3.90 2.16
CA CYS A 49 3.77 -2.72 2.70
C CYS A 49 5.06 -3.08 3.46
N GLU A 50 5.02 -4.09 4.33
CA GLU A 50 6.20 -4.52 5.09
C GLU A 50 7.29 -5.06 4.16
N LYS A 51 6.95 -5.88 3.15
CA LYS A 51 7.91 -6.33 2.12
C LYS A 51 8.55 -5.16 1.39
N LEU A 52 7.77 -4.17 0.95
CA LEU A 52 8.27 -2.97 0.30
C LEU A 52 9.18 -2.14 1.21
N CYS A 53 8.91 -2.14 2.52
CA CYS A 53 9.73 -1.48 3.52
C CYS A 53 11.07 -2.20 3.71
N GLU A 54 11.06 -3.54 3.77
CA GLU A 54 12.28 -4.36 3.90
C GLU A 54 13.24 -4.17 2.72
N ILE A 55 12.71 -4.03 1.51
CA ILE A 55 13.52 -3.79 0.29
C ILE A 55 13.80 -2.31 0.02
N GLY A 56 13.34 -1.41 0.89
CA GLY A 56 13.65 0.02 0.84
C GLY A 56 12.89 0.84 -0.20
N ILE A 57 11.81 0.30 -0.79
CA ILE A 57 10.95 1.07 -1.71
C ILE A 57 10.12 2.11 -0.95
N ILE A 58 9.67 1.75 0.25
CA ILE A 58 8.98 2.65 1.18
C ILE A 58 9.72 2.68 2.51
N SER A 59 9.44 3.68 3.35
CA SER A 59 10.02 3.78 4.70
C SER A 59 8.98 4.22 5.70
N LYS A 60 9.06 3.69 6.94
CA LYS A 60 8.14 4.06 8.01
C LYS A 60 8.35 5.53 8.39
N SER A 61 7.27 6.30 8.43
CA SER A 61 7.27 7.67 8.91
C SER A 61 7.42 7.69 10.44
N ASN A 62 8.38 8.47 10.93
CA ASN A 62 8.68 8.61 12.36
C ASN A 62 7.52 9.24 13.18
N LYS A 63 6.46 9.72 12.53
CA LYS A 63 5.36 10.39 13.22
C LYS A 63 4.42 9.46 13.95
N ASN A 64 4.26 8.19 13.55
CA ASN A 64 3.36 7.24 14.21
C ASN A 64 3.66 5.75 13.97
N GLY A 65 4.70 5.38 13.20
CA GLY A 65 5.09 3.96 12.97
C GLY A 65 4.11 3.13 12.13
N THR A 66 2.89 3.61 11.91
CA THR A 66 1.83 3.00 11.10
C THR A 66 1.68 3.62 9.70
N THR A 67 2.46 4.66 9.43
CA THR A 67 2.46 5.39 8.15
C THR A 67 3.78 5.17 7.44
N PHE A 68 3.73 5.17 6.11
CA PHE A 68 4.83 4.91 5.20
C PHE A 68 4.99 6.08 4.25
N ILE A 69 6.21 6.26 3.77
CA ILE A 69 6.60 7.26 2.77
C ILE A 69 7.20 6.50 1.61
N TYR A 70 6.77 6.81 0.39
CA TYR A 70 7.42 6.30 -0.80
C TYR A 70 8.76 7.01 -1.00
N ASN A 71 9.84 6.25 -1.15
CA ASN A 71 11.20 6.82 -1.21
C ASN A 71 11.54 7.44 -2.57
N GLY A 72 10.67 7.28 -3.59
CA GLY A 72 10.95 7.78 -4.93
C GLY A 72 12.04 6.97 -5.66
N LYS A 73 12.12 7.18 -6.97
CA LYS A 73 13.28 6.83 -7.80
C LYS A 73 14.26 8.00 -7.85
#